data_AF-A0A845S163-F1
#
_entry.id   AF-A0A845S163-F1
#
_cell.length_a   1.000
_cell.length_b   1.000
_cell.length_c   1.000
_cell.angle_alpha   90.00
_cell.angle_beta   90.00
_cell.angle_gamma   90.00
#
_symmetry.space_group_name_H-M   'P 1'
#
loop_
_entity.id
_entity.type
_entity.pdbx_description
1 polymer ?
#
loop_
_entity_poly.entity_id
_entity_poly.type
_entity_poly.pdbx_seq_one_letter_code
_entity_poly.pdbx_strand_id
1 'polypeptide(L)'
;KVGKAVTGEEFRAGYEAINMTDARMKELGIDGMLAPFALSCSQHEGAGKFALMQWDGKAQAFKKVKDWTAPNDPKAIRAQIVESAAKYAEENKITPKKCS
;
A
#
# COMPACT_ATOMS: atom_id res chain seq x y z
N LYS A 1 -10.57 -22.37 -8.78
CA LYS A 1 -10.60 -23.50 -7.81
C LYS A 1 -11.72 -23.25 -6.82
N VAL A 2 -12.85 -23.96 -6.90
CA VAL A 2 -13.93 -23.81 -5.92
C VAL A 2 -13.61 -24.70 -4.71
N GLY A 3 -13.63 -24.14 -3.50
CA GLY A 3 -13.46 -24.89 -2.25
C GLY A 3 -12.04 -25.34 -1.90
N LYS A 4 -10.99 -24.85 -2.58
CA LYS A 4 -9.58 -25.13 -2.21
C LYS A 4 -8.89 -23.86 -1.74
N ALA A 5 -8.00 -23.99 -0.76
CA ALA A 5 -7.14 -22.91 -0.33
C ALA A 5 -6.21 -22.44 -1.47
N VAL A 6 -5.89 -21.15 -1.47
CA VAL A 6 -4.92 -20.56 -2.39
C VAL A 6 -3.50 -20.97 -2.00
N THR A 7 -2.63 -21.17 -3.00
CA THR A 7 -1.19 -21.35 -2.76
C THR A 7 -0.52 -19.99 -2.47
N GLY A 8 0.72 -20.01 -1.98
CA GLY A 8 1.49 -18.77 -1.78
C GLY A 8 1.71 -17.98 -3.07
N GLU A 9 1.90 -18.65 -4.19
CA GLU A 9 2.05 -18.02 -5.50
C GLU A 9 0.74 -17.36 -5.97
N GLU A 10 -0.39 -18.04 -5.77
CA GLU A 10 -1.73 -17.52 -6.09
C GLU A 10 -2.07 -16.31 -5.20
N PHE A 11 -1.74 -16.39 -3.90
CA PHE A 11 -1.92 -15.28 -2.98
C PHE A 11 -1.09 -14.07 -3.40
N ARG A 12 0.21 -14.26 -3.70
CA ARG A 12 1.08 -13.18 -4.19
C ARG A 12 0.53 -12.57 -5.47
N ALA A 13 0.12 -13.39 -6.44
CA ALA A 13 -0.44 -12.89 -7.70
C ALA A 13 -1.71 -12.07 -7.48
N GLY A 14 -2.60 -12.51 -6.57
CA GLY A 14 -3.79 -11.76 -6.19
C GLY A 14 -3.45 -10.45 -5.47
N TYR A 15 -2.49 -10.49 -4.55
CA TYR A 15 -2.03 -9.32 -3.78
C TYR A 15 -1.40 -8.26 -4.71
N GLU A 16 -0.51 -8.68 -5.61
CA GLU A 16 0.12 -7.83 -6.64
C GLU A 16 -0.89 -7.31 -7.69
N ALA A 17 -2.15 -7.76 -7.67
CA ALA A 17 -3.22 -7.31 -8.58
C ALA A 17 -4.31 -6.49 -7.87
N ILE A 18 -4.14 -6.19 -6.57
CA ILE A 18 -5.11 -5.39 -5.82
C ILE A 18 -5.19 -3.98 -6.41
N ASN A 19 -6.42 -3.54 -6.73
CA ASN A 19 -6.73 -2.18 -7.13
C ASN A 19 -7.95 -1.67 -6.36
N MET A 20 -7.70 -0.89 -5.31
CA MET A 20 -8.71 -0.28 -4.45
C MET A 20 -9.01 1.13 -4.93
N THR A 21 -9.89 1.22 -5.93
CA THR A 21 -10.49 2.50 -6.36
C THR A 21 -11.52 2.99 -5.34
N ASP A 22 -11.89 4.27 -5.38
CA ASP A 22 -12.97 4.80 -4.53
C ASP A 22 -14.27 4.01 -4.72
N ALA A 23 -14.62 3.66 -5.97
CA ALA A 23 -15.80 2.84 -6.26
C ALA A 23 -15.72 1.45 -5.61
N ARG A 24 -14.55 0.81 -5.66
CA ARG A 24 -14.33 -0.50 -5.04
C ARG A 24 -14.41 -0.42 -3.52
N MET A 25 -13.82 0.61 -2.92
CA MET A 25 -13.89 0.83 -1.47
C MET A 25 -15.32 1.12 -1.01
N LYS A 26 -16.09 1.88 -1.79
CA LYS A 26 -17.51 2.12 -1.54
C LYS A 26 -18.35 0.84 -1.62
N GLU A 27 -18.13 0.00 -2.64
CA GLU A 27 -18.79 -1.30 -2.76
C GLU A 27 -18.52 -2.20 -1.54
N LEU A 28 -17.30 -2.14 -1.01
CA LEU A 28 -16.87 -2.89 0.17
C LEU A 28 -17.32 -2.26 1.50
N GLY A 29 -17.95 -1.08 1.49
CA GLY A 29 -18.39 -0.38 2.70
C GLY A 29 -17.27 0.23 3.55
N ILE A 30 -16.08 0.44 2.95
CA ILE A 30 -14.89 1.00 3.62
C ILE A 30 -14.52 2.38 3.07
N ASP A 31 -15.49 3.08 2.49
CA ASP A 31 -15.29 4.40 1.90
C ASP A 31 -14.72 5.39 2.93
N GLY A 32 -13.72 6.17 2.52
CA GLY A 32 -13.02 7.12 3.38
C GLY A 32 -12.10 6.53 4.46
N MET A 33 -12.07 5.20 4.66
CA MET A 33 -11.18 4.55 5.64
C MET A 33 -9.73 4.50 5.16
N LEU A 34 -9.51 4.41 3.85
CA LEU A 34 -8.20 4.36 3.20
C LEU A 34 -8.15 5.35 2.03
N ALA A 35 -6.95 5.78 1.66
CA ALA A 35 -6.75 6.43 0.37
C ALA A 35 -6.78 5.37 -0.75
N PRO A 36 -7.24 5.71 -1.98
CA PRO A 36 -7.16 4.81 -3.12
C PRO A 36 -5.74 4.34 -3.40
N PHE A 37 -5.60 3.07 -3.77
CA PHE A 37 -4.29 2.49 -4.08
C PHE A 37 -4.37 1.32 -5.04
N ALA A 38 -3.26 1.06 -5.72
CA ALA A 38 -3.05 -0.13 -6.51
C ALA A 38 -1.69 -0.74 -6.16
N LEU A 39 -1.66 -2.05 -6.02
CA LEU A 39 -0.44 -2.81 -5.82
C LEU A 39 0.02 -3.37 -7.17
N SER A 40 1.32 -3.68 -7.24
CA SER A 40 1.94 -4.33 -8.39
C SER A 40 3.20 -5.05 -7.94
N CYS A 41 3.74 -5.96 -8.76
CA CYS A 41 5.04 -6.60 -8.52
C CYS A 41 6.15 -5.58 -8.16
N SER A 42 6.11 -4.37 -8.74
CA SER A 42 7.12 -3.33 -8.50
C SER A 42 6.83 -2.44 -7.29
N GLN A 43 5.60 -2.48 -6.76
CA GLN A 43 5.12 -1.59 -5.70
C GLN A 43 4.13 -2.30 -4.76
N HIS A 44 4.60 -2.61 -3.54
CA HIS A 44 3.86 -3.28 -2.46
C HIS A 44 3.45 -2.33 -1.30
N GLU A 45 3.67 -1.02 -1.42
CA GLU A 45 3.47 -0.04 -0.34
C GLU A 45 1.99 0.37 -0.11
N GLY A 46 1.14 0.28 -1.13
CA GLY A 46 -0.24 0.78 -1.07
C GLY A 46 -0.36 2.23 -1.53
N ALA A 47 -1.09 3.06 -0.78
CA ALA A 47 -1.52 4.38 -1.26
C ALA A 47 -0.41 5.44 -1.31
N GLY A 48 0.67 5.27 -0.55
CA GLY A 48 1.70 6.30 -0.39
C GLY A 48 1.15 7.64 0.13
N LYS A 49 0.04 7.60 0.88
CA LYS A 49 -0.65 8.77 1.43
C LYS A 49 -1.01 8.53 2.88
N PHE A 50 -1.11 9.62 3.64
CA PHE A 50 -1.50 9.60 5.03
C PHE A 50 -2.56 10.68 5.31
N ALA A 51 -3.44 10.41 6.27
CA ALA A 51 -4.33 11.41 6.83
C ALA A 51 -3.76 11.87 8.17
N LEU A 52 -4.03 13.12 8.55
CA LEU A 52 -3.69 13.61 9.88
C LEU A 52 -4.95 13.60 10.74
N MET A 53 -4.85 12.95 11.89
CA MET A 53 -5.89 12.94 12.90
C MET A 53 -5.38 13.58 14.19
N GLN A 54 -6.23 14.38 14.82
CA GLN A 54 -5.93 15.06 16.08
C GLN A 54 -6.92 14.59 17.15
N TRP A 55 -6.41 14.29 18.34
CA TRP A 55 -7.24 13.99 19.50
C TRP A 55 -8.03 15.23 19.95
N ASP A 56 -9.34 15.10 20.05
CA ASP A 56 -10.22 16.10 20.67
C ASP A 56 -10.66 15.60 22.05
N GLY A 57 -10.10 16.19 23.10
CA GLY A 57 -10.40 15.82 24.49
C GLY A 57 -11.83 16.16 24.93
N LYS A 58 -12.53 17.10 24.28
CA LYS A 58 -13.94 17.36 24.59
C LYS A 58 -14.84 16.30 23.96
N ALA A 59 -14.52 15.89 22.74
CA ALA A 59 -15.24 14.82 22.04
C ALA A 59 -14.82 13.41 22.48
N GLN A 60 -13.73 13.27 23.24
CA GLN A 60 -13.09 12.00 23.58
C GLN A 60 -12.86 11.12 22.34
N ALA A 61 -12.47 11.75 21.23
CA ALA A 61 -12.33 11.09 19.93
C ALA A 61 -11.25 11.75 19.06
N PHE A 62 -10.68 10.97 18.14
CA PHE A 62 -9.84 11.52 17.07
C PHE A 62 -10.69 12.16 15.98
N LYS A 63 -10.31 13.35 15.56
CA LYS A 63 -10.89 14.04 14.41
C LYS A 63 -9.88 14.12 13.28
N LYS A 64 -10.29 13.80 12.07
CA LYS A 64 -9.47 13.96 10.86
C LYS A 64 -9.33 15.45 10.57
N VAL A 65 -8.12 15.98 10.68
CA VAL A 65 -7.80 17.42 10.48
C VAL A 65 -7.13 17.68 9.14
N LYS A 66 -6.56 16.64 8.52
CA LYS A 66 -6.06 16.71 7.14
C LYS A 66 -6.44 15.44 6.39
N ASP A 67 -6.93 15.62 5.17
CA ASP A 67 -7.24 14.49 4.29
C ASP A 67 -5.98 13.82 3.73
N TRP A 68 -6.17 12.74 2.98
CA TRP A 68 -5.13 11.92 2.38
C TRP A 68 -4.14 12.76 1.58
N THR A 69 -2.96 12.95 2.15
CA THR A 69 -1.89 13.78 1.62
C THR A 69 -0.70 12.88 1.25
N ALA A 70 -0.06 13.17 0.12
CA ALA A 70 1.20 12.55 -0.26
C ALA A 70 2.35 13.03 0.65
N PRO A 71 3.45 12.26 0.76
CA PRO A 71 4.68 12.76 1.36
C PRO A 71 5.24 13.95 0.55
N ASN A 72 6.10 14.75 1.19
CA ASN A 72 6.65 15.96 0.57
C ASN A 72 7.49 15.66 -0.68
N ASP A 73 8.22 14.54 -0.70
CA ASP A 73 9.01 14.11 -1.86
C ASP A 73 8.89 12.58 -2.08
N PRO A 74 7.84 12.12 -2.78
CA PRO A 74 7.64 10.71 -3.05
C PRO A 74 8.73 10.12 -3.97
N LYS A 75 9.41 10.95 -4.79
CA LYS A 75 10.46 10.49 -5.70
C LYS A 75 11.74 10.17 -4.93
N ALA A 76 12.15 11.05 -4.03
CA ALA A 76 13.30 10.80 -3.16
C ALA A 76 13.08 9.56 -2.30
N ILE A 77 11.90 9.42 -1.69
CA ILE A 77 11.53 8.22 -0.90
C ILE A 77 11.63 6.97 -1.77
N ARG A 78 11.08 6.99 -2.98
CA ARG A 78 11.15 5.83 -3.89
C ARG A 78 12.59 5.47 -4.25
N ALA A 79 13.46 6.46 -4.50
CA ALA A 79 14.87 6.21 -4.77
C ALA A 79 15.56 5.48 -3.60
N GLN A 80 15.32 5.95 -2.37
CA GLN A 80 15.86 5.30 -1.16
C GLN A 80 15.35 3.86 -0.97
N ILE A 81 14.06 3.61 -1.28
CA ILE A 81 13.49 2.25 -1.23
C ILE A 81 14.19 1.34 -2.24
N VAL A 82 14.40 1.79 -3.47
CA VAL A 82 15.05 0.99 -4.52
C VAL A 82 16.50 0.69 -4.16
N GLU A 83 17.23 1.70 -3.67
CA GLU A 83 18.62 1.54 -3.22
C GLU A 83 18.72 0.54 -2.07
N SER A 84 17.89 0.70 -1.04
CA SER A 84 17.86 -0.19 0.12
C SER A 84 17.50 -1.63 -0.26
N ALA A 85 16.51 -1.82 -1.14
CA ALA A 85 16.12 -3.14 -1.62
C ALA A 85 17.22 -3.80 -2.47
N ALA A 86 17.91 -3.03 -3.31
CA ALA A 86 19.03 -3.53 -4.11
C ALA A 86 20.20 -3.98 -3.23
N LYS A 87 20.56 -3.16 -2.23
CA LYS A 87 21.60 -3.50 -1.26
C LYS A 87 21.26 -4.79 -0.50
N TYR A 88 20.02 -4.90 0.01
CA TYR A 88 19.58 -6.12 0.68
C TYR A 88 19.65 -7.35 -0.23
N ALA A 89 19.26 -7.20 -1.50
CA ALA A 89 19.32 -8.29 -2.47
C ALA A 89 20.75 -8.74 -2.73
N GLU A 90 21.70 -7.82 -2.84
CA GLU A 90 23.13 -8.12 -2.99
C GLU A 90 23.68 -8.88 -1.77
N GLU A 91 23.45 -8.35 -0.56
CA GLU A 91 23.93 -8.95 0.70
C GLU A 91 23.39 -10.37 0.90
N ASN A 92 22.16 -10.63 0.47
CA ASN A 92 21.48 -11.91 0.66
C ASN A 92 21.52 -12.80 -0.60
N LYS A 93 22.27 -12.41 -1.64
CA LYS A 93 22.38 -13.15 -2.92
C LYS A 93 21.02 -13.45 -3.56
N ILE A 94 20.08 -12.53 -3.42
CA ILE A 94 18.73 -12.62 -3.99
C ILE A 94 18.80 -12.04 -5.41
N THR A 95 18.30 -12.77 -6.40
CA THR A 95 18.08 -12.23 -7.74
C THR A 95 16.72 -11.55 -7.79
N PRO A 96 16.63 -10.22 -8.00
CA PRO A 96 15.34 -9.53 -8.07
C PRO A 96 14.47 -10.08 -9.20
N LYS A 97 13.18 -10.26 -8.92
CA LYS A 97 12.19 -10.67 -9.92
C LYS A 97 12.06 -9.56 -10.98
N LYS A 98 11.99 -9.94 -12.25
CA LYS A 98 11.60 -9.03 -13.32
C LYS A 98 10.10 -8.81 -13.25
N CYS A 99 9.71 -7.59 -12.89
CA CYS A 99 8.33 -7.13 -12.97
C CYS A 99 8.15 -6.48 -14.34
N SER A 100 7.50 -7.17 -15.28
CA SER A 100 7.10 -6.66 -16.59
C SER A 100 5.68 -6.11 -16.55
#